data_AF-A0A7L4H6R3-F1
#
_entry.id   AF-A0A7L4H6R3-F1
#
_cell.length_a   1.000
_cell.length_b   1.000
_cell.length_c   1.000
_cell.angle_alpha   90.00
_cell.angle_beta   90.00
_cell.angle_gamma   90.00
#
_symmetry.space_group_name_H-M   'P 1'
#
loop_
_entity.id
_entity.type
_entity.pdbx_description
1 polymer ?
#
loop_
_entity_poly.entity_id
_entity_poly.type
_entity_poly.pdbx_seq_one_letter_code
_entity_poly.pdbx_strand_id
1 'polypeptide(L)'
;EGDVPEALGEQPRRLTREQLFTLVATASINFSSMICYSILGPFFPSEAEKKGASNTVVGLIFGCFALVDFLTSLILGNYLTHIGAKFMFVAGMFVSGCVTILFGMLDKVPSGSMFIGLCFLVRAIDAVGFAAAMTASFSILAKAFPNNIATVLGSLEIFTGLGLVLGPPLGGFLYQTFGYEVPFITLGCVVLVLVPVNMCILPKYDSVPSKDSFWKLILLPKVFLLCFTIFSLSACLGFLDPTMSLFILKK
;
A
#
# COMPACT_ATOMS: atom_id res chain seq x y z
N GLU A 1 -40.05 31.64 -31.32
CA GLU A 1 -39.65 30.30 -30.83
C GLU A 1 -38.20 30.02 -31.21
N GLY A 2 -37.31 29.45 -30.40
CA GLY A 2 -37.43 28.88 -29.06
C GLY A 2 -36.00 28.62 -28.55
N ASP A 3 -35.82 28.82 -27.25
CA ASP A 3 -34.58 28.79 -26.48
C ASP A 3 -33.66 27.60 -26.78
N VAL A 4 -32.38 27.91 -26.96
CA VAL A 4 -31.26 26.99 -26.77
C VAL A 4 -31.12 26.75 -25.27
N PRO A 5 -31.21 25.51 -24.74
CA PRO A 5 -31.01 25.28 -23.33
C PRO A 5 -29.56 25.63 -22.95
N GLU A 6 -29.48 26.70 -22.19
CA GLU A 6 -28.35 27.21 -21.43
C GLU A 6 -27.52 26.07 -20.84
N ALA A 7 -26.20 26.17 -21.03
CA ALA A 7 -25.22 25.28 -20.44
C ALA A 7 -25.50 25.10 -18.94
N LEU A 8 -25.88 23.88 -18.54
CA LEU A 8 -25.92 23.46 -17.15
C LEU A 8 -24.51 23.62 -16.58
N GLY A 9 -24.26 24.76 -15.94
CA GLY A 9 -23.08 24.98 -15.13
C GLY A 9 -23.01 23.85 -14.11
N GLU A 10 -22.00 22.98 -14.26
CA GLU A 10 -21.63 22.02 -13.24
C GLU A 10 -21.20 22.82 -12.00
N GLN A 11 -22.17 23.08 -11.12
CA GLN A 11 -21.91 23.51 -9.75
C GLN A 11 -20.85 22.57 -9.18
N PRO A 12 -19.73 23.06 -8.62
CA PRO A 12 -18.76 22.19 -7.98
C PRO A 12 -19.49 21.51 -6.82
N ARG A 13 -19.86 20.23 -7.00
CA ARG A 13 -20.55 19.42 -5.99
C ARG A 13 -19.66 19.37 -4.76
N ARG A 14 -19.97 20.22 -3.78
CA ARG A 14 -19.25 20.27 -2.51
C ARG A 14 -19.33 18.89 -1.87
N LEU A 15 -18.18 18.30 -1.57
CA LEU A 15 -18.10 17.03 -0.87
C LEU A 15 -18.78 17.15 0.49
N THR A 16 -19.55 16.14 0.88
CA THR A 16 -20.10 16.06 2.23
C THR A 16 -18.96 15.96 3.25
N ARG A 17 -19.12 16.50 4.46
CA ARG A 17 -18.09 16.41 5.51
C ARG A 17 -17.64 14.97 5.76
N GLU A 18 -18.56 14.02 5.77
CA GLU A 18 -18.26 12.58 5.94
C GLU A 18 -17.41 12.00 4.81
N GLN A 19 -17.70 12.40 3.57
CA GLN A 19 -16.91 12.01 2.39
C GLN A 19 -15.49 12.58 2.47
N LEU A 20 -15.36 13.86 2.81
CA LEU A 20 -14.07 14.50 3.00
C LEU A 20 -13.26 13.81 4.11
N PHE A 21 -13.89 13.52 5.26
CA PHE A 21 -13.23 12.82 6.35
C PHE A 21 -12.79 11.41 5.94
N THR A 22 -13.62 10.67 5.21
CA THR A 22 -13.28 9.33 4.69
C THR A 22 -12.11 9.39 3.71
N LEU A 23 -12.08 10.39 2.83
CA LEU A 23 -10.98 10.58 1.90
C LEU A 23 -9.67 10.90 2.62
N VAL A 24 -9.69 11.87 3.55
CA VAL A 24 -8.50 12.25 4.33
C VAL A 24 -7.98 11.09 5.18
N ALA A 25 -8.90 10.38 5.85
CA ALA A 25 -8.61 9.15 6.58
C ALA A 25 -7.86 8.14 5.73
N THR A 26 -8.46 7.76 4.60
CA THR A 26 -7.93 6.72 3.71
C THR A 26 -6.61 7.16 3.05
N ALA A 27 -6.51 8.43 2.66
CA ALA A 27 -5.29 9.02 2.09
C ALA A 27 -4.14 9.08 3.08
N SER A 28 -4.39 9.49 4.33
CA SER A 28 -3.36 9.56 5.37
C SER A 28 -2.72 8.20 5.67
N ILE A 29 -3.54 7.15 5.67
CA ILE A 29 -3.08 5.77 5.87
C ILE A 29 -2.32 5.28 4.66
N ASN A 30 -2.88 5.45 3.46
CA ASN A 30 -2.23 5.03 2.25
C ASN A 30 -0.84 5.67 2.13
N PHE A 31 -0.75 6.98 2.36
CA PHE A 31 0.52 7.72 2.45
C PHE A 31 1.48 7.08 3.47
N SER A 32 1.03 6.84 4.71
CA SER A 32 1.86 6.26 5.77
C SER A 32 2.34 4.84 5.43
N SER A 33 1.46 4.00 4.87
CA SER A 33 1.79 2.64 4.44
C SER A 33 2.80 2.63 3.29
N MET A 34 2.70 3.58 2.35
CA MET A 34 3.69 3.71 1.27
C MET A 34 5.05 4.20 1.75
N ILE A 35 5.07 5.05 2.77
CA ILE A 35 6.33 5.40 3.45
C ILE A 35 6.93 4.13 4.07
N CYS A 36 6.17 3.34 4.82
CA CYS A 36 6.65 2.07 5.40
C CYS A 36 7.22 1.11 4.35
N TYR A 37 6.56 1.02 3.19
CA TYR A 37 7.02 0.18 2.09
C TYR A 37 8.34 0.69 1.49
N SER A 38 8.44 2.00 1.21
CA SER A 38 9.59 2.61 0.53
C SER A 38 10.81 2.80 1.44
N ILE A 39 10.61 2.94 2.76
CA ILE A 39 11.69 3.23 3.73
C ILE A 39 12.78 2.15 3.77
N LEU A 40 12.44 0.94 3.32
CA LEU A 40 13.32 -0.21 3.30
C LEU A 40 14.46 -0.07 2.29
N GLY A 41 14.22 0.60 1.15
CA GLY A 41 15.16 0.66 0.03
C GLY A 41 16.57 1.15 0.40
N PRO A 42 16.73 2.30 1.09
CA PRO A 42 18.04 2.94 1.27
C PRO A 42 19.03 2.20 2.16
N PHE A 43 18.58 1.48 3.19
CA PHE A 43 19.47 0.96 4.23
C PHE A 43 19.30 -0.53 4.51
N PHE A 44 18.13 -1.13 4.24
CA PHE A 44 17.91 -2.56 4.51
C PHE A 44 18.86 -3.48 3.72
N PRO A 45 19.18 -3.24 2.42
CA PRO A 45 20.12 -4.09 1.68
C PRO A 45 21.50 -4.16 2.33
N SER A 46 22.04 -3.01 2.75
CA SER A 46 23.35 -2.94 3.41
C SER A 46 23.32 -3.64 4.77
N GLU A 47 22.25 -3.50 5.53
CA GLU A 47 22.14 -4.15 6.84
C GLU A 47 21.97 -5.67 6.73
N ALA A 48 21.21 -6.14 5.74
CA ALA A 48 21.06 -7.55 5.46
C ALA A 48 22.40 -8.19 5.01
N GLU A 49 23.19 -7.48 4.21
CA GLU A 49 24.52 -7.94 3.78
C GLU A 49 25.49 -8.08 4.95
N LYS A 50 25.52 -7.11 5.87
CA LYS A 50 26.32 -7.20 7.12
C LYS A 50 25.95 -8.42 7.97
N LYS A 51 24.69 -8.85 7.91
CA LYS A 51 24.17 -10.04 8.60
C LYS A 51 24.35 -11.35 7.81
N GLY A 52 25.05 -11.31 6.68
CA GLY A 52 25.40 -12.47 5.88
C GLY A 52 24.36 -12.87 4.83
N ALA A 53 23.38 -12.02 4.53
CA ALA A 53 22.47 -12.25 3.42
C ALA A 53 23.15 -11.89 2.09
N SER A 54 23.03 -12.76 1.08
CA SER A 54 23.50 -12.43 -0.27
C SER A 54 22.56 -11.43 -0.94
N ASN A 55 23.07 -10.67 -1.91
CA ASN A 55 22.26 -9.73 -2.70
C ASN A 55 21.05 -10.41 -3.38
N THR A 56 21.19 -11.67 -3.79
CA THR A 56 20.08 -12.47 -4.33
C THR A 56 18.99 -12.70 -3.27
N VAL A 57 19.38 -13.03 -2.03
CA VAL A 57 18.42 -13.23 -0.93
C VAL A 57 17.72 -11.93 -0.57
N VAL A 58 18.44 -10.81 -0.54
CA VAL A 58 17.83 -9.48 -0.33
C VAL A 58 16.78 -9.20 -1.40
N GLY A 59 17.10 -9.42 -2.67
CA GLY A 59 16.14 -9.29 -3.77
C GLY A 59 14.92 -10.20 -3.61
N LEU A 60 15.11 -11.44 -3.16
CA LEU A 60 14.01 -12.36 -2.87
C LEU A 60 13.14 -11.90 -1.69
N ILE A 61 13.70 -11.26 -0.67
CA ILE A 61 12.92 -10.70 0.47
C ILE A 61 11.99 -9.59 -0.03
N PHE A 62 12.47 -8.69 -0.89
CA PHE A 62 11.62 -7.68 -1.53
C PHE A 62 10.58 -8.31 -2.47
N GLY A 63 10.98 -9.29 -3.28
CA GLY A 63 10.07 -9.98 -4.20
C GLY A 63 8.97 -10.79 -3.51
N CYS A 64 9.28 -11.40 -2.36
CA CYS A 64 8.31 -12.16 -1.58
C CYS A 64 7.15 -11.29 -1.10
N PHE A 65 7.42 -10.05 -0.68
CA PHE A 65 6.38 -9.10 -0.32
C PHE A 65 5.41 -8.89 -1.49
N ALA A 66 5.92 -8.57 -2.69
CA ALA A 66 5.08 -8.34 -3.87
C ALA A 66 4.27 -9.58 -4.28
N LEU A 67 4.88 -10.78 -4.17
CA LEU A 67 4.18 -12.03 -4.47
C LEU A 67 3.03 -12.30 -3.48
N VAL A 68 3.28 -12.13 -2.18
CA VAL A 68 2.27 -12.36 -1.15
C VAL A 68 1.18 -11.29 -1.20
N ASP A 69 1.53 -10.03 -1.46
CA ASP A 69 0.57 -8.93 -1.66
C ASP A 69 -0.36 -9.24 -2.85
N PHE A 70 0.21 -9.66 -3.99
CA PHE A 70 -0.56 -10.07 -5.16
C PHE A 70 -1.53 -11.22 -4.84
N LEU A 71 -1.05 -12.33 -4.27
CA LEU A 71 -1.90 -13.47 -3.93
C LEU A 71 -2.98 -13.11 -2.91
N THR A 72 -2.62 -12.32 -1.89
CA THR A 72 -3.52 -11.93 -0.83
C THR A 72 -4.58 -10.96 -1.32
N SER A 73 -4.24 -10.01 -2.20
CA SER A 73 -5.21 -9.08 -2.80
C SER A 73 -6.29 -9.81 -3.60
N LEU A 74 -5.95 -10.88 -4.33
CA LEU A 74 -6.91 -11.73 -5.05
C LEU A 74 -7.87 -12.43 -4.09
N ILE A 75 -7.35 -12.97 -2.98
CA ILE A 75 -8.15 -13.69 -1.98
C ILE A 75 -9.04 -12.71 -1.23
N LEU A 76 -8.45 -11.67 -0.62
CA LEU A 76 -9.16 -10.70 0.21
C LEU A 76 -10.13 -9.85 -0.61
N GLY A 77 -9.89 -9.60 -1.89
CA GLY A 77 -10.86 -8.96 -2.78
C GLY A 77 -12.19 -9.73 -2.85
N ASN A 78 -12.13 -11.06 -2.86
CA ASN A 78 -13.33 -11.91 -2.87
C ASN A 78 -14.01 -11.99 -1.48
N TYR A 79 -13.21 -12.04 -0.40
CA TYR A 79 -13.72 -12.12 0.97
C TYR A 79 -14.12 -10.76 1.57
N LEU A 80 -13.77 -9.65 0.93
CA LEU A 80 -14.05 -8.29 1.37
C LEU A 80 -15.54 -8.07 1.69
N THR A 81 -16.44 -8.64 0.87
CA THR A 81 -17.89 -8.50 1.06
C THR A 81 -18.40 -9.19 2.32
N HIS A 82 -17.76 -10.30 2.71
CA HIS A 82 -18.10 -11.10 3.89
C HIS A 82 -17.47 -10.56 5.18
N ILE A 83 -16.21 -10.14 5.14
CA ILE A 83 -15.47 -9.62 6.30
C ILE A 83 -15.92 -8.19 6.64
N GLY A 84 -16.27 -7.42 5.61
CA GLY A 84 -16.62 -6.01 5.72
C GLY A 84 -15.39 -5.11 5.55
N ALA A 85 -15.52 -4.09 4.69
CA ALA A 85 -14.40 -3.24 4.29
C ALA A 85 -13.78 -2.47 5.47
N LYS A 86 -14.60 -1.94 6.38
CA LYS A 86 -14.09 -1.20 7.56
C LYS A 86 -13.25 -2.09 8.47
N PHE A 87 -13.70 -3.32 8.75
CA PHE A 87 -12.95 -4.23 9.62
C PHE A 87 -11.65 -4.69 8.95
N MET A 88 -11.72 -5.07 7.67
CA MET A 88 -10.55 -5.50 6.91
C MET A 88 -9.49 -4.38 6.81
N PHE A 89 -9.94 -3.13 6.64
CA PHE A 89 -9.06 -1.95 6.65
C PHE A 89 -8.34 -1.77 7.98
N VAL A 90 -9.09 -1.73 9.08
CA VAL A 90 -8.56 -1.51 10.43
C VAL A 90 -7.64 -2.65 10.87
N ALA A 91 -8.05 -3.90 10.63
CA ALA A 91 -7.25 -5.08 10.98
C ALA A 91 -5.96 -5.14 10.15
N GLY A 92 -6.03 -4.88 8.84
CA GLY A 92 -4.86 -4.86 7.96
C GLY A 92 -3.81 -3.84 8.40
N MET A 93 -4.25 -2.62 8.72
CA MET A 93 -3.37 -1.59 9.26
C MET A 93 -2.76 -1.93 10.61
N PHE A 94 -3.56 -2.51 11.51
CA PHE A 94 -3.08 -2.91 12.82
C PHE A 94 -1.96 -3.96 12.68
N VAL A 95 -2.18 -4.96 11.84
CA VAL A 95 -1.19 -5.98 11.53
C VAL A 95 0.06 -5.34 10.92
N SER A 96 -0.08 -4.53 9.86
CA SER A 96 1.07 -3.90 9.20
C SER A 96 1.86 -2.99 10.15
N GLY A 97 1.19 -2.20 10.99
CA GLY A 97 1.83 -1.37 12.01
C GLY A 97 2.63 -2.19 13.03
N CYS A 98 2.03 -3.24 13.61
CA CYS A 98 2.73 -4.14 14.55
C CYS A 98 3.92 -4.85 13.90
N VAL A 99 3.74 -5.31 12.66
CA VAL A 99 4.76 -6.05 11.92
C VAL A 99 5.90 -5.13 11.49
N THR A 100 5.61 -3.86 11.16
CA THR A 100 6.62 -2.83 10.90
C THR A 100 7.48 -2.60 12.14
N ILE A 101 6.89 -2.47 13.33
CA ILE A 101 7.65 -2.36 14.58
C ILE A 101 8.53 -3.59 14.80
N LEU A 102 7.95 -4.78 14.60
CA LEU A 102 8.68 -6.04 14.70
C LEU A 102 9.85 -6.07 13.70
N PHE A 103 9.66 -5.51 12.50
CA PHE A 103 10.70 -5.37 11.47
C PHE A 103 11.91 -4.57 11.96
N GLY A 104 11.69 -3.50 12.71
CA GLY A 104 12.76 -2.73 13.36
C GLY A 104 13.52 -3.53 14.41
N MET A 105 12.86 -4.44 15.11
CA MET A 105 13.47 -5.27 16.15
C MET A 105 14.30 -6.45 15.59
N LEU A 106 14.21 -6.75 14.29
CA LEU A 106 15.04 -7.80 13.67
C LEU A 106 16.54 -7.52 13.75
N ASP A 107 16.94 -6.27 14.03
CA ASP A 107 18.36 -5.97 14.25
C ASP A 107 18.94 -6.69 15.48
N LYS A 108 18.12 -7.01 16.48
CA LYS A 108 18.55 -7.76 17.67
C LYS A 108 18.74 -9.26 17.43
N VAL A 109 18.28 -9.79 16.30
CA VAL A 109 18.35 -11.23 15.99
C VAL A 109 19.76 -11.60 15.51
N PRO A 110 20.32 -12.74 15.97
CA PRO A 110 21.62 -13.22 15.54
C PRO A 110 21.70 -13.44 14.02
N SER A 111 22.85 -13.12 13.45
CA SER A 111 23.15 -13.26 12.02
C SER A 111 23.03 -14.72 11.54
N GLY A 112 22.63 -14.90 10.28
CA GLY A 112 22.53 -16.20 9.63
C GLY A 112 21.13 -16.54 9.10
N SER A 113 20.85 -17.84 8.94
CA SER A 113 19.61 -18.35 8.35
C SER A 113 18.34 -17.94 9.13
N MET A 114 18.46 -17.75 10.45
CA MET A 114 17.35 -17.34 11.31
C MET A 114 16.89 -15.90 11.03
N PHE A 115 17.82 -14.97 10.82
CA PHE A 115 17.51 -13.59 10.41
C PHE A 115 16.79 -13.56 9.06
N ILE A 116 17.31 -14.32 8.08
CA ILE A 116 16.71 -14.40 6.73
C ILE A 116 15.29 -14.96 6.81
N GLY A 117 15.10 -16.08 7.52
CA GLY A 117 13.78 -16.70 7.69
C GLY A 117 12.77 -15.78 8.36
N LEU A 118 13.18 -15.04 9.39
CA LEU A 118 12.34 -14.04 10.04
C LEU A 118 12.04 -12.86 9.11
N CYS A 119 13.00 -12.39 8.30
CA CYS A 119 12.73 -11.34 7.31
C CYS A 119 11.63 -11.77 6.33
N PHE A 120 11.69 -12.99 5.80
CA PHE A 120 10.65 -13.52 4.92
C PHE A 120 9.29 -13.61 5.62
N LEU A 121 9.26 -14.12 6.86
CA LEU A 121 8.03 -14.26 7.61
C LEU A 121 7.38 -12.91 7.90
N VAL A 122 8.16 -11.95 8.42
CA VAL A 122 7.67 -10.61 8.75
C VAL A 122 7.22 -9.89 7.48
N ARG A 123 7.93 -10.03 6.35
CA ARG A 123 7.47 -9.47 5.07
C ARG A 123 6.22 -10.11 4.52
N ALA A 124 6.05 -11.42 4.65
CA ALA A 124 4.84 -12.09 4.23
C ALA A 124 3.63 -11.61 5.05
N ILE A 125 3.77 -11.48 6.38
CA ILE A 125 2.69 -11.00 7.25
C ILE A 125 2.38 -9.52 6.95
N ASP A 126 3.41 -8.70 6.74
CA ASP A 126 3.23 -7.28 6.39
C ASP A 126 2.49 -7.13 5.06
N ALA A 127 2.88 -7.91 4.04
CA ALA A 127 2.20 -7.96 2.75
C ALA A 127 0.72 -8.33 2.88
N VAL A 128 0.39 -9.28 3.78
CA VAL A 128 -1.02 -9.63 4.04
C VAL A 128 -1.79 -8.46 4.64
N GLY A 129 -1.22 -7.79 5.64
CA GLY A 129 -1.84 -6.62 6.28
C GLY A 129 -2.00 -5.44 5.32
N PHE A 130 -0.97 -5.18 4.52
CA PHE A 130 -0.95 -4.14 3.50
C PHE A 130 -1.99 -4.41 2.41
N ALA A 131 -2.03 -5.62 1.85
CA ALA A 131 -3.03 -6.03 0.85
C ALA A 131 -4.45 -5.85 1.37
N ALA A 132 -4.70 -6.23 2.63
CA ALA A 132 -6.00 -6.08 3.29
C ALA A 132 -6.42 -4.60 3.38
N ALA A 133 -5.51 -3.74 3.85
CA ALA A 133 -5.75 -2.31 4.00
C ALA A 133 -5.97 -1.63 2.64
N MET A 134 -5.13 -1.92 1.65
CA MET A 134 -5.21 -1.31 0.31
C MET A 134 -6.48 -1.73 -0.43
N THR A 135 -6.82 -3.02 -0.40
CA THR A 135 -8.04 -3.54 -1.04
C THR A 135 -9.30 -2.94 -0.40
N ALA A 136 -9.33 -2.84 0.93
CA ALA A 136 -10.45 -2.24 1.64
C ALA A 136 -10.58 -0.73 1.36
N SER A 137 -9.45 -0.01 1.36
CA SER A 137 -9.35 1.42 1.04
C SER A 137 -10.03 1.75 -0.30
N PHE A 138 -9.65 1.05 -1.37
CA PHE A 138 -10.22 1.26 -2.69
C PHE A 138 -11.73 1.00 -2.72
N SER A 139 -12.19 -0.05 -2.03
CA SER A 139 -13.62 -0.35 -1.94
C SER A 139 -14.42 0.69 -1.15
N ILE A 140 -13.88 1.18 -0.04
CA ILE A 140 -14.51 2.22 0.78
C ILE A 140 -14.68 3.50 -0.05
N LEU A 141 -13.63 3.92 -0.76
CA LEU A 141 -13.68 5.12 -1.60
C LEU A 141 -14.64 4.95 -2.79
N ALA A 142 -14.64 3.80 -3.45
CA ALA A 142 -15.55 3.52 -4.55
C ALA A 142 -17.03 3.61 -4.11
N LYS A 143 -17.35 3.15 -2.90
CA LYS A 143 -18.69 3.26 -2.31
C LYS A 143 -19.03 4.66 -1.80
N ALA A 144 -18.05 5.35 -1.20
CA ALA A 144 -18.26 6.69 -0.66
C ALA A 144 -18.46 7.73 -1.78
N PHE A 145 -17.88 7.49 -2.96
CA PHE A 145 -17.89 8.43 -4.10
C PHE A 145 -18.31 7.76 -5.42
N PRO A 146 -19.52 7.21 -5.53
CA PRO A 146 -19.94 6.42 -6.70
C PRO A 146 -19.92 7.23 -8.01
N ASN A 147 -20.10 8.54 -7.94
CA ASN A 147 -20.12 9.42 -9.12
C ASN A 147 -18.72 9.89 -9.54
N ASN A 148 -17.73 9.90 -8.63
CA ASN A 148 -16.42 10.50 -8.84
C ASN A 148 -15.28 9.53 -8.49
N ILE A 149 -15.47 8.22 -8.69
CA ILE A 149 -14.52 7.17 -8.30
C ILE A 149 -13.13 7.44 -8.90
N ALA A 150 -13.06 7.75 -10.19
CA ALA A 150 -11.80 7.98 -10.89
C ALA A 150 -10.99 9.15 -10.30
N THR A 151 -11.64 10.28 -10.00
CA THR A 151 -10.97 11.45 -9.39
C THR A 151 -10.48 11.15 -7.99
N VAL A 152 -11.27 10.43 -7.19
CA VAL A 152 -10.93 10.11 -5.80
C VAL A 152 -9.81 9.08 -5.73
N LEU A 153 -9.89 8.02 -6.53
CA LEU A 153 -8.80 7.05 -6.66
C LEU A 153 -7.53 7.71 -7.21
N GLY A 154 -7.65 8.59 -8.21
CA GLY A 154 -6.52 9.37 -8.71
C GLY A 154 -5.88 10.24 -7.63
N SER A 155 -6.70 10.88 -6.76
CA SER A 155 -6.16 11.63 -5.62
C SER A 155 -5.43 10.73 -4.61
N LEU A 156 -5.94 9.51 -4.39
CA LEU A 156 -5.26 8.53 -3.53
C LEU A 156 -3.89 8.15 -4.09
N GLU A 157 -3.79 7.93 -5.40
CA GLU A 157 -2.51 7.62 -6.06
C GLU A 157 -1.49 8.75 -5.97
N ILE A 158 -1.93 10.01 -5.88
CA ILE A 158 -1.02 11.13 -5.59
C ILE A 158 -0.40 10.95 -4.19
N PHE A 159 -1.21 10.59 -3.19
CA PHE A 159 -0.71 10.29 -1.85
C PHE A 159 0.18 9.04 -1.83
N THR A 160 -0.16 8.01 -2.60
CA THR A 160 0.69 6.83 -2.80
C THR A 160 2.08 7.27 -3.29
N GLY A 161 2.13 8.04 -4.38
CA GLY A 161 3.38 8.54 -4.96
C GLY A 161 4.17 9.44 -4.00
N LEU A 162 3.49 10.32 -3.28
CA LEU A 162 4.13 11.16 -2.25
C LEU A 162 4.78 10.31 -1.15
N GLY A 163 4.12 9.24 -0.70
CA GLY A 163 4.68 8.33 0.31
C GLY A 163 5.91 7.59 -0.22
N LEU A 164 5.88 7.13 -1.47
CA LEU A 164 7.02 6.48 -2.12
C LEU A 164 8.23 7.41 -2.26
N VAL A 165 8.00 8.70 -2.58
CA VAL A 165 9.05 9.72 -2.74
C VAL A 165 9.61 10.18 -1.38
N LEU A 166 8.76 10.37 -0.38
CA LEU A 166 9.18 10.85 0.94
C LEU A 166 9.74 9.75 1.85
N GLY A 167 9.42 8.49 1.59
CA GLY A 167 9.92 7.34 2.37
C GLY A 167 11.44 7.28 2.45
N PRO A 168 12.19 7.25 1.33
CA PRO A 168 13.64 7.09 1.34
C PRO A 168 14.39 8.25 2.03
N PRO A 169 14.07 9.53 1.78
CA PRO A 169 14.69 10.64 2.51
C PRO A 169 14.42 10.61 4.01
N LEU A 170 13.17 10.36 4.42
CA LEU A 170 12.80 10.27 5.84
C LEU A 170 13.49 9.09 6.52
N GLY A 171 13.54 7.94 5.85
CA GLY A 171 14.23 6.74 6.33
C GLY A 171 15.72 6.92 6.48
N GLY A 172 16.37 7.44 5.46
CA GLY A 172 17.81 7.71 5.50
C GLY A 172 18.17 8.66 6.63
N PHE A 173 17.40 9.74 6.82
CA PHE A 173 17.62 10.70 7.90
C PHE A 173 17.45 10.08 9.29
N LEU A 174 16.36 9.34 9.52
CA LEU A 174 16.10 8.67 10.79
C LEU A 174 17.16 7.57 11.07
N TYR A 175 17.54 6.83 10.04
CA TYR A 175 18.56 5.78 10.12
C TYR A 175 19.93 6.35 10.49
N GLN A 176 20.36 7.44 9.87
CA GLN A 176 21.65 8.06 10.15
C GLN A 176 21.71 8.68 11.55
N THR A 177 20.60 9.24 12.03
CA THR A 177 20.57 9.95 13.32
C THR A 177 20.40 9.00 14.51
N PHE A 178 19.57 7.96 14.36
CA PHE A 178 19.13 7.12 15.47
C PHE A 178 19.34 5.60 15.26
N GLY A 179 19.85 5.18 14.11
CA GLY A 179 20.11 3.77 13.80
C GLY A 179 18.92 3.04 13.16
N TYR A 180 19.08 1.72 12.98
CA TYR A 180 18.15 0.86 12.23
C TYR A 180 16.74 0.77 12.82
N GLU A 181 16.62 0.73 14.14
CA GLU A 181 15.34 0.41 14.80
C GLU A 181 14.33 1.57 14.69
N VAL A 182 14.80 2.80 14.78
CA VAL A 182 13.96 4.01 14.92
C VAL A 182 13.09 4.33 13.71
N PRO A 183 13.57 4.24 12.45
CA PRO A 183 12.71 4.40 11.26
C PRO A 183 11.44 3.54 11.33
N PHE A 184 11.58 2.26 11.65
CA PHE A 184 10.46 1.32 11.66
C PHE A 184 9.55 1.48 12.87
N ILE A 185 10.13 1.67 14.07
CA ILE A 185 9.34 1.88 15.28
C ILE A 185 8.50 3.16 15.14
N THR A 186 9.10 4.25 14.66
CA THR A 186 8.42 5.53 14.51
C THR A 186 7.24 5.41 13.54
N LEU A 187 7.46 4.81 12.36
CA LEU A 187 6.40 4.64 11.38
C LEU A 187 5.32 3.65 11.83
N GLY A 188 5.71 2.52 12.40
CA GLY A 188 4.77 1.55 12.94
C GLY A 188 3.90 2.16 14.04
N CYS A 189 4.47 3.00 14.92
CA CYS A 189 3.70 3.77 15.89
C CYS A 189 2.75 4.79 15.22
N VAL A 190 3.19 5.51 14.18
CA VAL A 190 2.34 6.44 13.43
C VAL A 190 1.14 5.69 12.83
N VAL A 191 1.37 4.56 12.17
CA VAL A 191 0.30 3.71 11.61
C VAL A 191 -0.64 3.23 12.72
N LEU A 192 -0.12 2.73 13.84
CA LEU A 192 -0.93 2.25 14.95
C LEU A 192 -1.76 3.36 15.62
N VAL A 193 -1.25 4.59 15.70
CA VAL A 193 -2.01 5.74 16.21
C VAL A 193 -3.12 6.15 15.23
N LEU A 194 -2.90 5.99 13.92
CA LEU A 194 -3.93 6.24 12.91
C LEU A 194 -5.04 5.18 12.96
N VAL A 195 -4.80 3.96 13.42
CA VAL A 195 -5.83 2.89 13.52
C VAL A 195 -7.09 3.32 14.30
N PRO A 196 -7.01 3.77 15.57
CA PRO A 196 -8.20 4.18 16.33
C PRO A 196 -8.87 5.42 15.73
N VAL A 197 -8.09 6.37 15.21
CA VAL A 197 -8.61 7.58 14.55
C VAL A 197 -9.49 7.19 13.36
N ASN A 198 -8.99 6.28 12.53
CA ASN A 198 -9.72 5.81 11.35
C ASN A 198 -10.88 4.88 11.72
N MET A 199 -10.78 4.13 12.81
CA MET A 199 -11.89 3.36 13.34
C MET A 199 -13.07 4.24 13.78
N CYS A 200 -12.80 5.43 14.35
CA CYS A 200 -13.82 6.40 14.72
C CYS A 200 -14.40 7.14 13.50
N ILE A 201 -13.57 7.48 12.51
CA ILE A 201 -13.96 8.31 11.36
C ILE A 201 -14.69 7.50 10.29
N LEU A 202 -14.26 6.27 9.98
CA LEU A 202 -14.82 5.51 8.86
C LEU A 202 -16.28 5.11 9.14
N PRO A 203 -17.22 5.45 8.24
CA PRO A 203 -18.57 4.90 8.27
C PRO A 203 -18.54 3.38 8.09
N LYS A 204 -19.52 2.68 8.67
CA LYS A 204 -19.76 1.27 8.32
C LYS A 204 -20.44 1.25 6.94
N TYR A 205 -19.66 0.92 5.91
CA TYR A 205 -20.20 0.67 4.58
C TYR A 205 -20.56 -0.81 4.44
N ASP A 206 -21.83 -1.14 4.59
CA ASP A 206 -22.30 -2.50 4.35
C ASP A 206 -22.00 -2.90 2.90
N SER A 207 -21.42 -4.08 2.73
CA SER A 207 -21.23 -4.69 1.42
C SER A 207 -22.53 -5.31 0.98
N VAL A 208 -23.08 -4.81 -0.14
CA VAL A 208 -24.00 -5.62 -0.92
C VAL A 208 -23.17 -6.79 -1.45
N PRO A 209 -23.46 -8.04 -1.08
CA PRO A 209 -22.72 -9.18 -1.59
C PRO A 209 -22.94 -9.25 -3.10
N SER A 210 -21.87 -9.02 -3.88
CA SER A 210 -21.91 -9.30 -5.30
C SER A 210 -21.99 -10.82 -5.48
N LYS A 211 -23.04 -11.30 -6.14
CA LYS A 211 -23.23 -12.73 -6.46
C LYS A 211 -22.33 -13.20 -7.59
N ASP A 212 -21.60 -12.29 -8.23
CA ASP A 212 -20.76 -12.62 -9.38
C ASP A 212 -19.41 -13.18 -8.95
N SER A 213 -19.05 -14.29 -9.56
CA SER A 213 -17.83 -15.04 -9.24
C SER A 213 -16.60 -14.26 -9.71
N PHE A 214 -15.78 -13.75 -8.78
CA PHE A 214 -14.52 -13.04 -9.05
C PHE A 214 -13.62 -13.80 -10.07
N TRP A 215 -13.61 -15.14 -9.98
CA TRP A 215 -12.88 -16.01 -10.91
C TRP A 215 -13.40 -15.97 -12.35
N LYS A 216 -14.72 -15.82 -12.54
CA LYS A 216 -15.29 -15.63 -13.88
C LYS A 216 -14.90 -14.28 -14.47
N LEU A 217 -14.69 -13.27 -13.64
CA LEU A 217 -14.26 -11.95 -14.07
C LEU A 217 -12.79 -11.97 -14.55
N ILE A 218 -11.90 -12.67 -13.84
CA ILE A 218 -10.49 -12.87 -14.25
C ILE A 218 -10.38 -13.68 -15.55
N LEU A 219 -11.29 -14.65 -15.77
CA LEU A 219 -11.30 -15.46 -16.99
C LEU A 219 -11.77 -14.71 -18.25
N LEU A 220 -12.26 -13.47 -18.11
CA LEU A 220 -12.65 -12.67 -19.28
C LEU A 220 -11.41 -12.22 -20.04
N PRO A 221 -11.36 -12.45 -21.37
CA PRO A 221 -10.18 -12.11 -22.18
C PRO A 221 -9.83 -10.61 -22.15
N LYS A 222 -10.84 -9.74 -21.97
CA LYS A 222 -10.63 -8.28 -21.81
C LYS A 222 -9.90 -7.93 -20.50
N VAL A 223 -10.24 -8.60 -19.40
CA VAL A 223 -9.61 -8.38 -18.09
C VAL A 223 -8.18 -8.95 -18.12
N PHE A 224 -7.99 -10.12 -18.72
CA PHE A 224 -6.66 -10.68 -18.92
C PHE A 224 -5.74 -9.75 -19.71
N LEU A 225 -6.23 -9.17 -20.82
CA LEU A 225 -5.46 -8.23 -21.65
C LEU A 225 -5.11 -6.94 -20.88
N LEU A 226 -6.04 -6.43 -20.07
CA LEU A 226 -5.80 -5.29 -19.19
C LEU A 226 -4.73 -5.60 -18.14
N CYS A 227 -4.84 -6.73 -17.43
CA CYS A 227 -3.84 -7.18 -16.46
C CYS A 227 -2.46 -7.35 -17.11
N PHE A 228 -2.40 -7.93 -18.31
CA PHE A 228 -1.16 -8.10 -19.07
C PHE A 228 -0.52 -6.76 -19.43
N THR A 229 -1.33 -5.76 -19.79
CA THR A 229 -0.85 -4.41 -20.12
C THR A 229 -0.32 -3.70 -18.87
N ILE A 230 -1.04 -3.77 -17.75
CA ILE A 230 -0.62 -3.19 -16.47
C ILE A 230 0.68 -3.86 -15.99
N PHE A 231 0.78 -5.18 -16.09
CA PHE A 231 1.97 -5.94 -15.72
C PHE A 231 3.17 -5.55 -16.60
N SER A 232 2.97 -5.46 -17.91
CA SER A 232 4.01 -5.06 -18.86
C SER A 232 4.51 -3.64 -18.58
N LEU A 233 3.61 -2.70 -18.30
CA LEU A 233 3.97 -1.33 -17.94
C LEU A 233 4.76 -1.28 -16.62
N SER A 234 4.31 -2.02 -15.61
CA SER A 234 4.97 -2.08 -14.30
C SER A 234 6.37 -2.71 -14.40
N ALA A 235 6.52 -3.76 -15.21
CA ALA A 235 7.81 -4.39 -15.48
C ALA A 235 8.78 -3.42 -16.19
N CYS A 236 8.28 -2.63 -17.14
CA CYS A 236 9.08 -1.58 -17.80
C CYS A 236 9.57 -0.53 -16.81
N LEU A 237 8.71 -0.04 -15.93
CA LEU A 237 9.10 0.93 -14.89
C LEU A 237 10.15 0.33 -13.93
N GLY A 238 9.94 -0.91 -13.48
CA GLY A 238 10.89 -1.61 -12.61
C GLY A 238 12.25 -1.89 -13.27
N PHE A 239 12.31 -1.98 -14.60
CA PHE A 239 13.58 -2.07 -15.35
C PHE A 239 14.28 -0.71 -15.49
N LEU A 240 13.51 0.38 -15.59
CA LEU A 240 14.04 1.73 -15.79
C LEU A 240 14.73 2.25 -14.53
N ASP A 241 14.19 2.02 -13.34
CA ASP A 241 14.77 2.46 -12.05
C ASP A 241 16.25 2.08 -11.85
N PRO A 242 16.65 0.80 -11.94
CA PRO A 242 18.05 0.40 -11.77
C PRO A 242 18.93 0.84 -12.95
N THR A 243 18.38 0.88 -14.16
CA THR A 243 19.15 1.25 -15.36
C THR A 243 19.49 2.74 -15.36
N MET A 244 18.53 3.61 -15.02
CA MET A 244 18.73 5.05 -14.91
C MET A 244 19.69 5.40 -13.77
N SER A 245 19.59 4.72 -12.63
CA SER A 245 20.50 4.88 -11.50
C SER A 245 21.96 4.60 -11.87
N LEU A 246 22.20 3.59 -12.72
CA LEU A 246 23.53 3.21 -13.21
C LEU A 246 24.15 4.26 -14.15
N PHE A 247 23.34 5.00 -14.91
CA PHE A 247 23.80 6.09 -15.78
C PHE A 247 24.12 7.37 -15.01
N ILE A 248 23.42 7.64 -13.90
CA ILE A 248 23.68 8.81 -13.05
C ILE A 248 24.98 8.65 -12.25
N LEU A 249 25.32 7.42 -11.82
CA LEU A 249 26.57 7.11 -11.11
C LEU A 249 27.83 7.14 -11.98
N LYS A 250 27.68 7.12 -13.31
CA LYS A 250 28.80 7.15 -14.28
C LYS A 250 29.18 8.57 -14.71
N LYS A 251 28.59 9.61 -14.13
CA LYS A 251 28.84 11.01 -14.47
C LYS A 251 29.13 11.82 -13.21
#